data_AF-T1IEE5-F1
#
_entry.id   AF-T1IEE5-F1
#
_cell.length_a   1.000
_cell.length_b   1.000
_cell.length_c   1.000
_cell.angle_alpha   90.00
_cell.angle_beta   90.00
_cell.angle_gamma   90.00
#
_symmetry.space_group_name_H-M   'P 1'
#
loop_
_entity.id
_entity.type
_entity.pdbx_description
1 polymer ?
#
loop_
_entity_poly.entity_id
_entity_poly.type
_entity_poly.pdbx_seq_one_letter_code
_entity_poly.pdbx_strand_id
1 'polypeptide(L)'
;MTSLVAQILRAEPFLKLSSGQEAYHYQLFVEKDDSLALPTVQQLFEQSFLSSDIKLKEVPSCLIIQMPRFGKSFKMYPRILPSQLLDVTDVIEDSPRQCTVCGKLAVYECKQCFNQCDEGLPSISFCENCLGTAHTHEKRQTHRWRKLSVPPEFEQLKEHCVVPRLYMQLFAVVCIETSHYVTFVKCGTSETAPWCFFDSMADRKGEQNGYNIPEVVACPDLPHWLSDNAHLLPQMEKHLPEHAKRLLCDAYMCMYQSTEVMMYR
;
A
#
# COMPACT_ATOMS: atom_id res chain seq x y z
N MET A 1 8.85 15.41 8.47
CA MET A 1 9.51 14.78 7.31
C MET A 1 10.09 15.82 6.37
N THR A 2 9.29 16.72 5.80
CA THR A 2 9.74 17.74 4.82
C THR A 2 10.89 18.61 5.29
N SER A 3 10.85 19.15 6.52
CA SER A 3 11.93 20.03 7.01
C SER A 3 13.27 19.32 7.13
N LEU A 4 13.30 18.11 7.69
CA LEU A 4 14.56 17.38 7.84
C LEU A 4 15.07 16.82 6.51
N VAL A 5 14.21 16.07 5.81
CA VAL A 5 14.63 15.29 4.62
C VAL A 5 14.87 16.20 3.42
N ALA A 6 13.95 17.13 3.15
CA ALA A 6 14.05 18.00 1.99
C ALA A 6 14.94 19.21 2.23
N GLN A 7 14.74 19.93 3.35
CA GLN A 7 15.39 21.23 3.54
C GLN A 7 16.80 21.10 4.12
N ILE A 8 16.98 20.22 5.11
CA ILE A 8 18.28 20.05 5.79
C ILE A 8 19.16 19.07 5.02
N LEU A 9 18.69 17.84 4.83
CA LEU A 9 19.49 16.76 4.23
C LEU A 9 19.54 16.84 2.71
N ARG A 10 18.61 17.56 2.07
CA ARG A 10 18.47 17.65 0.61
C ARG A 10 18.45 16.28 -0.07
N ALA A 11 17.80 15.30 0.58
CA ALA A 11 17.64 13.98 0.00
C ALA A 11 16.74 14.04 -1.22
N GLU A 12 16.97 13.18 -2.20
CA GLU A 12 16.08 13.08 -3.36
C GLU A 12 14.71 12.56 -2.93
N PRO A 13 13.61 13.09 -3.51
CA PRO A 13 12.27 12.57 -3.26
C PRO A 13 12.16 11.09 -3.60
N PHE A 14 11.51 10.33 -2.72
CA PHE A 14 11.37 8.88 -2.92
C PHE A 14 10.34 8.53 -4.00
N LEU A 15 9.37 9.42 -4.24
CA LEU A 15 8.25 9.18 -5.14
C LEU A 15 8.28 10.19 -6.29
N LYS A 16 8.21 9.67 -7.52
CA LYS A 16 8.03 10.45 -8.76
C LYS A 16 6.72 10.04 -9.40
N LEU A 17 5.78 10.98 -9.52
CA LEU A 17 4.45 10.73 -10.09
C LEU A 17 4.38 11.13 -11.56
N SER A 18 3.53 10.45 -12.33
CA SER A 18 3.26 10.78 -13.74
C SER A 18 2.69 12.20 -13.93
N SER A 19 2.08 12.77 -12.89
CA SER A 19 1.63 14.17 -12.84
C SER A 19 2.78 15.19 -12.84
N GLY A 20 4.04 14.74 -12.72
CA GLY A 20 5.22 15.59 -12.59
C GLY A 20 5.51 16.03 -11.14
N GLN A 21 4.69 15.60 -10.18
CA GLN A 21 4.91 15.88 -8.77
C GLN A 21 5.96 14.92 -8.17
N GLU A 22 6.79 15.46 -7.29
CA GLU A 22 7.76 14.70 -6.50
C GLU A 22 7.41 14.81 -5.01
N ALA A 23 7.46 13.70 -4.29
CA ALA A 23 7.06 13.63 -2.89
C ALA A 23 7.88 12.63 -2.08
N TYR A 24 7.85 12.77 -0.75
CA TYR A 24 8.49 11.84 0.19
C TYR A 24 7.51 10.82 0.78
N HIS A 25 6.21 11.05 0.64
CA HIS A 25 5.15 10.16 1.08
C HIS A 25 3.93 10.33 0.18
N TYR A 26 3.10 9.30 0.12
CA TYR A 26 1.84 9.29 -0.60
C TYR A 26 0.68 9.33 0.38
N GLN A 27 -0.23 10.29 0.23
CA GLN A 27 -1.47 10.35 1.01
C GLN A 27 -2.55 9.56 0.26
N LEU A 28 -3.19 8.61 0.94
CA LEU A 28 -4.33 7.91 0.37
C LEU A 28 -5.54 8.85 0.28
N PHE A 29 -6.09 8.94 -0.94
CA PHE A 29 -7.31 9.67 -1.28
C PHE A 29 -8.32 8.67 -1.85
N VAL A 30 -9.20 8.18 -1.00
CA VAL A 30 -10.22 7.18 -1.35
C VAL A 30 -11.60 7.69 -0.95
N GLU A 31 -12.62 7.28 -1.69
CA GLU A 31 -14.00 7.45 -1.25
C GLU A 31 -14.35 6.29 -0.31
N LYS A 32 -15.16 6.56 0.71
CA LYS A 32 -15.53 5.53 1.68
C LYS A 32 -16.49 4.54 1.02
N ASP A 33 -16.10 3.28 0.98
CA ASP A 33 -16.94 2.16 0.60
C ASP A 33 -17.48 1.50 1.87
N ASP A 34 -18.78 1.68 2.13
CA ASP A 34 -19.45 1.13 3.32
C ASP A 34 -19.56 -0.40 3.30
N SER A 35 -19.29 -1.06 2.15
CA SER A 35 -19.24 -2.53 2.07
C SER A 35 -17.95 -3.11 2.67
N LEU A 36 -16.87 -2.32 2.77
CA LEU A 36 -15.58 -2.75 3.27
C LEU A 36 -15.49 -2.54 4.80
N ALA A 37 -15.66 -3.63 5.55
CA ALA A 37 -15.56 -3.60 7.02
C ALA A 37 -14.10 -3.50 7.53
N LEU A 38 -13.14 -4.07 6.79
CA LEU A 38 -11.71 -4.06 7.09
C LEU A 38 -10.93 -4.01 5.78
N PRO A 39 -10.78 -2.82 5.16
CA PRO A 39 -10.02 -2.69 3.93
C PRO A 39 -8.53 -2.92 4.18
N THR A 40 -7.86 -3.53 3.21
CA THR A 40 -6.40 -3.66 3.23
C THR A 40 -5.72 -2.40 2.69
N VAL A 41 -4.46 -2.18 3.06
CA VAL A 41 -3.69 -1.06 2.47
C VAL A 41 -3.54 -1.23 0.96
N GLN A 42 -3.40 -2.45 0.44
CA GLN A 42 -3.40 -2.74 -1.00
C GLN A 42 -4.67 -2.20 -1.68
N GLN A 43 -5.86 -2.53 -1.17
CA GLN A 43 -7.13 -2.09 -1.75
C GLN A 43 -7.26 -0.57 -1.77
N LEU A 44 -6.95 0.09 -0.64
CA LEU A 44 -7.02 1.55 -0.56
C LEU A 44 -5.98 2.23 -1.45
N PHE A 45 -4.78 1.65 -1.55
CA PHE A 45 -3.72 2.13 -2.42
C PHE A 45 -4.12 2.09 -3.89
N GLU A 46 -4.64 0.94 -4.35
CA GLU A 46 -5.13 0.75 -5.70
C GLU A 46 -6.30 1.69 -6.06
N GLN A 47 -7.28 1.81 -5.17
CA GLN A 47 -8.40 2.74 -5.32
C GLN A 47 -7.94 4.19 -5.44
N SER A 48 -6.97 4.60 -4.61
CA SER A 48 -6.42 5.95 -4.60
C SER A 48 -5.69 6.30 -5.90
N PHE A 49 -4.93 5.35 -6.47
CA PHE A 49 -4.26 5.52 -7.75
C PHE A 49 -5.25 5.54 -8.93
N LEU A 50 -6.27 4.67 -8.87
CA LEU A 50 -7.32 4.63 -9.89
C LEU A 50 -8.11 5.94 -9.96
N SER A 51 -8.55 6.46 -8.80
CA SER A 51 -9.36 7.67 -8.69
C SER A 51 -8.60 8.92 -9.10
N SER A 52 -7.32 9.00 -8.76
CA SER A 52 -6.46 10.15 -9.02
C SER A 52 -5.85 10.18 -10.43
N ASP A 53 -5.96 9.07 -11.18
CA ASP A 53 -5.33 8.90 -12.51
C ASP A 53 -3.83 9.22 -12.54
N ILE A 54 -3.12 8.81 -11.48
CA ILE A 54 -1.67 8.96 -11.37
C ILE A 54 -1.00 7.59 -11.43
N LYS A 55 0.27 7.58 -11.84
CA LYS A 55 1.14 6.39 -11.83
C LYS A 55 2.50 6.76 -11.24
N LEU A 56 3.22 5.77 -10.73
CA LEU A 56 4.61 5.92 -10.27
C LEU A 56 5.55 5.78 -11.46
N LYS A 57 6.46 6.73 -11.68
CA LYS A 57 7.40 6.67 -12.81
C LYS A 57 8.41 5.53 -12.71
N GLU A 58 8.76 5.17 -11.48
CA GLU A 58 9.74 4.12 -11.18
C GLU A 58 9.37 3.46 -9.85
N VAL A 59 9.94 2.28 -9.58
CA VAL A 59 9.77 1.60 -8.30
C VAL A 59 10.54 2.37 -7.22
N PRO A 60 9.86 2.90 -6.18
CA PRO A 60 10.54 3.64 -5.14
C PRO A 60 11.34 2.69 -4.24
N SER A 61 12.52 3.14 -3.78
CA SER A 61 13.30 2.38 -2.78
C SER A 61 12.58 2.30 -1.43
N CYS A 62 11.87 3.38 -1.07
CA CYS A 62 11.05 3.47 0.12
C CYS A 62 9.72 4.13 -0.23
N LEU A 63 8.62 3.47 0.11
CA LEU A 63 7.26 3.94 -0.10
C LEU A 63 6.59 4.17 1.25
N ILE A 64 6.37 5.44 1.58
CA ILE A 64 5.67 5.84 2.80
C ILE A 64 4.23 6.20 2.42
N ILE A 65 3.27 5.43 2.93
CA ILE A 65 1.84 5.62 2.67
C ILE A 65 1.18 6.17 3.93
N GLN A 66 0.55 7.34 3.81
CA GLN A 66 -0.24 7.93 4.88
C GLN A 66 -1.71 7.51 4.74
N MET A 67 -2.26 6.98 5.83
CA MET A 67 -3.64 6.48 5.89
C MET A 67 -4.66 7.61 5.70
N PRO A 68 -5.87 7.32 5.17
CA PRO A 68 -6.90 8.31 4.89
C PRO A 68 -7.54 8.82 6.19
N ARG A 69 -6.93 9.86 6.78
CA ARG A 69 -7.43 10.56 7.96
C ARG A 69 -7.72 12.02 7.63
N PHE A 70 -8.83 12.54 8.15
CA PHE A 70 -9.19 13.95 8.04
C PHE A 70 -9.08 14.63 9.41
N GLY A 71 -8.05 15.44 9.60
CA GLY A 71 -7.80 16.08 10.90
C GLY A 71 -7.41 15.07 12.00
N LYS A 72 -7.59 15.47 13.27
CA LYS A 72 -7.12 14.69 14.43
C LYS A 72 -8.08 13.57 14.86
N SER A 73 -9.38 13.73 14.60
CA SER A 73 -10.42 12.84 15.14
C SER A 73 -11.09 11.96 14.08
N PHE A 74 -11.00 12.29 12.79
CA PHE A 74 -11.72 11.54 11.77
C PHE A 74 -10.82 10.53 11.07
N LYS A 75 -11.09 9.25 11.34
CA LYS A 75 -10.56 8.11 10.58
C LYS A 75 -11.64 7.70 9.57
N MET A 76 -11.29 7.64 8.29
CA MET A 76 -12.27 7.25 7.25
C MET A 76 -12.80 5.83 7.48
N TYR A 77 -11.89 4.92 7.81
CA TYR A 77 -12.19 3.55 8.22
C TYR A 77 -11.79 3.38 9.69
N PRO A 78 -12.63 2.71 10.51
CA PRO A 78 -12.31 2.46 11.90
C PRO A 78 -11.11 1.51 12.04
N ARG A 79 -10.95 0.59 11.08
CA ARG A 79 -9.85 -0.36 11.00
C ARG A 79 -9.33 -0.46 9.58
N ILE A 80 -8.02 -0.57 9.44
CA ILE A 80 -7.33 -0.83 8.17
C ILE A 80 -6.33 -1.95 8.44
N LEU A 81 -6.26 -2.93 7.54
CA LEU A 81 -5.27 -4.00 7.62
C LEU A 81 -4.01 -3.62 6.83
N PRO A 82 -2.85 -3.40 7.48
CA PRO A 82 -1.59 -3.20 6.77
C PRO A 82 -1.23 -4.45 5.96
N SER A 83 -1.04 -4.29 4.66
CA SER A 83 -0.60 -5.40 3.81
C SER A 83 0.86 -5.73 4.11
N GLN A 84 1.22 -7.00 4.30
CA GLN A 84 2.63 -7.38 4.54
C GLN A 84 3.49 -7.20 3.29
N LEU A 85 2.91 -7.54 2.15
CA LEU A 85 3.46 -7.32 0.83
C LEU A 85 2.49 -6.39 0.08
N LEU A 86 3.05 -5.36 -0.55
CA LEU A 86 2.31 -4.43 -1.39
C LEU A 86 2.71 -4.66 -2.84
N ASP A 87 1.75 -5.02 -3.68
CA ASP A 87 1.96 -5.17 -5.10
C ASP A 87 1.85 -3.80 -5.78
N VAL A 88 2.96 -3.35 -6.38
CA VAL A 88 3.02 -2.05 -7.05
C VAL A 88 3.01 -2.17 -8.57
N THR A 89 2.96 -3.38 -9.12
CA THR A 89 3.11 -3.64 -10.57
C THR A 89 2.18 -2.78 -11.42
N ASP A 90 0.89 -2.74 -11.05
CA ASP A 90 -0.14 -2.08 -11.85
C ASP A 90 -0.24 -0.56 -11.60
N VAL A 91 0.51 -0.02 -10.63
CA VAL A 91 0.62 1.44 -10.40
C VAL A 91 1.86 2.05 -11.05
N ILE A 92 2.85 1.25 -11.43
CA ILE A 92 4.04 1.75 -12.15
C ILE A 92 3.64 2.13 -13.59
N GLU A 93 4.16 3.27 -14.05
CA GLU A 93 4.07 3.76 -15.43
C GLU A 93 4.93 2.88 -16.34
N ASP A 94 4.40 2.55 -17.52
CA ASP A 94 5.07 1.71 -18.51
C ASP A 94 5.50 0.30 -18.02
N SER A 95 5.04 -0.15 -16.85
CA SER A 95 5.27 -1.53 -16.41
C SER A 95 4.44 -2.51 -17.25
N PRO A 96 5.00 -3.65 -17.67
CA PRO A 96 4.21 -4.71 -18.30
C PRO A 96 3.13 -5.19 -17.32
N ARG A 97 1.93 -5.44 -17.83
CA ARG A 97 0.78 -5.93 -17.06
C ARG A 97 0.25 -7.23 -17.62
N GLN A 98 -0.37 -8.03 -16.77
CA GLN A 98 -1.04 -9.26 -17.18
C GLN A 98 -2.49 -8.98 -17.53
N CYS A 99 -2.97 -9.63 -18.58
CA CYS A 99 -4.37 -9.62 -18.94
C CYS A 99 -5.15 -10.46 -17.92
N THR A 100 -6.14 -9.84 -17.27
CA THR A 100 -6.99 -10.51 -16.26
C THR A 100 -7.69 -11.78 -16.77
N VAL A 101 -7.96 -11.87 -18.07
CA VAL A 101 -8.70 -13.02 -18.65
C VAL A 101 -7.80 -14.19 -19.04
N CYS A 102 -6.63 -13.92 -19.63
CA CYS A 102 -5.80 -14.97 -20.23
C CYS A 102 -4.37 -15.05 -19.68
N GLY A 103 -3.98 -14.16 -18.77
CA GLY A 103 -2.64 -14.09 -18.17
C GLY A 103 -1.53 -13.57 -19.11
N LYS A 104 -1.79 -13.43 -20.41
CA LYS A 104 -0.82 -12.89 -21.39
C LYS A 104 -0.64 -11.39 -21.22
N LEU A 105 0.33 -10.81 -21.93
CA LEU A 105 0.60 -9.37 -21.90
C LEU A 105 -0.65 -8.52 -22.22
N ALA A 106 -0.97 -7.59 -21.32
CA ALA A 106 -1.99 -6.58 -21.52
C ALA A 106 -1.44 -5.39 -22.31
N VAL A 107 -2.25 -4.88 -23.24
CA VAL A 107 -1.95 -3.71 -24.08
C VAL A 107 -3.01 -2.61 -23.93
N TYR A 108 -4.10 -2.89 -23.22
CA TYR A 108 -5.17 -1.94 -22.95
C TYR A 108 -5.52 -1.92 -21.47
N GLU A 109 -5.92 -0.76 -20.97
CA GLU A 109 -6.54 -0.60 -19.66
C GLU A 109 -7.94 0.00 -19.78
N CYS A 110 -8.88 -0.50 -18.98
CA CYS A 110 -10.24 0.02 -18.87
C CYS A 110 -10.61 0.22 -17.40
N LYS A 111 -10.54 1.46 -16.92
CA LYS A 111 -10.83 1.81 -15.52
C LYS A 111 -12.23 1.43 -15.07
N GLN A 112 -13.19 1.48 -15.98
CA GLN A 112 -14.59 1.14 -15.68
C GLN A 112 -14.78 -0.35 -15.41
N CYS A 113 -13.80 -1.21 -15.75
CA CYS A 113 -13.78 -2.64 -15.42
C CYS A 113 -13.19 -2.94 -14.03
N PHE A 114 -12.87 -1.92 -13.22
CA PHE A 114 -12.33 -2.11 -11.87
C PHE A 114 -13.30 -2.95 -11.02
N ASN A 115 -12.79 -4.00 -10.37
CA ASN A 115 -13.55 -4.96 -9.57
C ASN A 115 -14.69 -5.71 -10.31
N GLN A 116 -14.69 -5.78 -11.65
CA GLN A 116 -15.72 -6.51 -12.41
C GLN A 116 -15.29 -7.92 -12.83
N CYS A 117 -14.04 -8.10 -13.25
CA CYS A 117 -13.50 -9.39 -13.73
C CYS A 117 -12.67 -10.11 -12.67
N ASP A 118 -12.04 -9.33 -11.80
CA ASP A 118 -11.04 -9.72 -10.81
C ASP A 118 -10.96 -8.60 -9.77
N GLU A 119 -10.20 -8.80 -8.70
CA GLU A 119 -10.03 -7.80 -7.64
C GLU A 119 -8.87 -6.85 -7.93
N GLY A 120 -9.08 -5.56 -7.67
CA GLY A 120 -8.03 -4.55 -7.70
C GLY A 120 -7.64 -4.05 -9.09
N LEU A 121 -6.46 -3.43 -9.18
CA LEU A 121 -5.93 -2.91 -10.46
C LEU A 121 -5.60 -3.99 -11.52
N PRO A 122 -5.31 -5.26 -11.20
CA PRO A 122 -5.18 -6.30 -12.23
C PRO A 122 -6.43 -6.41 -13.12
N SER A 123 -7.62 -6.15 -12.55
CA SER A 123 -8.91 -6.33 -13.23
C SER A 123 -9.15 -5.38 -14.41
N ILE A 124 -8.38 -4.30 -14.51
CA ILE A 124 -8.55 -3.29 -15.56
C ILE A 124 -7.67 -3.56 -16.79
N SER A 125 -6.80 -4.58 -16.76
CA SER A 125 -5.78 -4.81 -17.78
C SER A 125 -6.18 -5.93 -18.77
N PHE A 126 -6.17 -5.63 -20.08
CA PHE A 126 -6.62 -6.54 -21.13
C PHE A 126 -5.62 -6.63 -22.29
N CYS A 127 -5.49 -7.83 -22.88
CA CYS A 127 -4.95 -7.98 -24.22
C CYS A 127 -6.00 -7.60 -25.27
N GLU A 128 -5.59 -7.39 -26.52
CA GLU A 128 -6.48 -6.94 -27.61
C GLU A 128 -7.70 -7.86 -27.81
N ASN A 129 -7.48 -9.17 -27.83
CA ASN A 129 -8.56 -10.16 -28.03
C ASN A 129 -9.54 -10.16 -26.84
N CYS A 130 -9.02 -10.25 -25.61
CA CYS A 130 -9.85 -10.32 -24.41
C CYS A 130 -10.59 -9.01 -24.13
N LEU A 131 -10.04 -7.87 -24.52
CA LEU A 131 -10.73 -6.58 -24.42
C LEU A 131 -12.03 -6.63 -25.23
N GLY A 132 -11.94 -7.02 -26.52
CA GLY A 132 -13.10 -7.13 -27.39
C GLY A 132 -14.15 -8.08 -26.83
N THR A 133 -13.74 -9.27 -26.38
CA THR A 133 -14.66 -10.25 -25.79
C THR A 133 -15.33 -9.71 -24.52
N ALA A 134 -14.56 -9.13 -23.59
CA ALA A 134 -15.09 -8.62 -22.32
C ALA A 134 -16.09 -7.45 -22.51
N HIS A 135 -15.85 -6.61 -23.52
CA HIS A 135 -16.66 -5.42 -23.82
C HIS A 135 -17.84 -5.70 -24.75
N THR A 136 -18.06 -6.94 -25.20
CA THR A 136 -19.30 -7.33 -25.88
C THR A 136 -20.50 -7.40 -24.91
N HIS A 137 -20.23 -7.62 -23.62
CA HIS A 137 -21.25 -7.69 -22.57
C HIS A 137 -21.99 -6.36 -22.43
N GLU A 138 -23.33 -6.38 -22.36
CA GLU A 138 -24.20 -5.18 -22.37
C GLU A 138 -23.76 -4.10 -21.36
N LYS A 139 -23.41 -4.51 -20.14
CA LYS A 139 -22.93 -3.61 -19.08
C LYS A 139 -21.62 -2.88 -19.38
N ARG A 140 -20.83 -3.35 -20.36
CA ARG A 140 -19.45 -2.90 -20.64
C ARG A 140 -19.27 -2.26 -22.02
N GLN A 141 -20.29 -2.30 -22.88
CA GLN A 141 -20.21 -1.75 -24.25
C GLN A 141 -19.92 -0.25 -24.28
N THR A 142 -20.33 0.49 -23.23
CA THR A 142 -20.13 1.94 -23.11
C THR A 142 -18.82 2.33 -22.43
N HIS A 143 -18.03 1.35 -21.98
CA HIS A 143 -16.77 1.64 -21.32
C HIS A 143 -15.76 2.25 -22.28
N ARG A 144 -14.90 3.14 -21.76
CA ARG A 144 -13.75 3.68 -22.46
C ARG A 144 -12.48 2.96 -22.02
N TRP A 145 -11.66 2.59 -22.99
CA TRP A 145 -10.35 1.97 -22.78
C TRP A 145 -9.24 2.83 -23.37
N ARG A 146 -8.04 2.71 -22.80
CA ARG A 146 -6.82 3.40 -23.23
C ARG A 146 -5.75 2.37 -23.56
N LYS A 147 -4.92 2.65 -24.56
CA LYS A 147 -3.74 1.84 -24.87
C LYS A 147 -2.66 2.07 -23.81
N LEU A 148 -2.14 0.98 -23.27
CA LEU A 148 -0.98 0.98 -22.38
C LEU A 148 0.30 1.19 -23.20
N SER A 149 1.27 1.89 -22.63
CA SER A 149 2.64 1.90 -23.13
C SER A 149 3.32 0.64 -22.60
N VAL A 150 3.80 -0.20 -23.51
CA VAL A 150 4.46 -1.47 -23.19
C VAL A 150 5.93 -1.33 -23.55
N PRO A 151 6.88 -1.75 -22.71
CA PRO A 151 8.28 -1.70 -23.07
C PRO A 151 8.57 -2.63 -24.27
N PRO A 152 9.39 -2.21 -25.25
CA PRO A 152 9.62 -2.96 -26.49
C PRO A 152 10.11 -4.40 -26.29
N GLU A 153 10.87 -4.66 -25.22
CA GLU A 153 11.37 -5.98 -24.85
C GLU A 153 10.25 -6.99 -24.54
N PHE A 154 9.13 -6.54 -23.98
CA PHE A 154 7.97 -7.39 -23.69
C PHE A 154 7.06 -7.54 -24.91
N GLU A 155 7.08 -6.59 -25.86
CA GLU A 155 6.31 -6.71 -27.09
C GLU A 155 6.76 -7.87 -27.98
N GLN A 156 8.06 -8.19 -27.97
CA GLN A 156 8.64 -9.28 -28.76
C GLN A 156 8.39 -10.67 -28.15
N LEU A 157 8.06 -10.74 -26.86
CA LEU A 157 7.92 -11.98 -26.09
C LEU A 157 6.46 -12.31 -25.71
N LYS A 158 5.47 -11.67 -26.35
CA LYS A 158 4.02 -11.72 -26.04
C LYS A 158 3.43 -13.10 -25.70
N GLU A 159 3.95 -14.17 -26.29
CA GLU A 159 3.39 -15.52 -26.15
C GLU A 159 4.03 -16.37 -25.04
N HIS A 160 5.26 -16.04 -24.61
CA HIS A 160 6.03 -16.85 -23.65
C HIS A 160 6.53 -16.05 -22.43
N CYS A 161 6.21 -14.76 -22.34
CA CYS A 161 6.66 -13.93 -21.23
C CYS A 161 5.72 -14.04 -20.03
N VAL A 162 6.26 -14.51 -18.91
CA VAL A 162 5.64 -14.29 -17.60
C VAL A 162 5.96 -12.86 -17.19
N VAL A 163 4.93 -12.02 -17.10
CA VAL A 163 5.09 -10.63 -16.66
C VAL A 163 5.50 -10.65 -15.18
N PRO A 164 6.66 -10.09 -14.80
CA PRO A 164 7.10 -10.05 -13.42
C PRO A 164 6.17 -9.17 -12.58
N ARG A 165 5.92 -9.58 -11.34
CA ARG A 165 5.20 -8.77 -10.35
C ARG A 165 6.20 -8.15 -9.40
N LEU A 166 6.01 -6.88 -9.10
CA LEU A 166 6.87 -6.07 -8.26
C LEU A 166 6.19 -5.88 -6.90
N TYR A 167 6.85 -6.38 -5.85
CA TYR A 167 6.35 -6.30 -4.48
C TYR A 167 7.26 -5.45 -3.60
N MET A 168 6.65 -4.74 -2.66
CA MET A 168 7.34 -4.04 -1.59
C MET A 168 6.94 -4.61 -0.23
N GLN A 169 7.91 -4.75 0.67
CA GLN A 169 7.69 -5.36 1.98
C GLN A 169 7.44 -4.30 3.05
N LEU A 170 6.39 -4.50 3.85
CA LEU A 170 6.12 -3.68 5.03
C LEU A 170 7.22 -3.89 6.07
N PHE A 171 7.83 -2.79 6.52
CA PHE A 171 8.89 -2.84 7.55
C PHE A 171 8.60 -1.95 8.76
N ALA A 172 7.70 -0.98 8.65
CA ALA A 172 7.29 -0.17 9.79
C ALA A 172 5.85 0.34 9.67
N VAL A 173 5.16 0.43 10.80
CA VAL A 173 3.85 1.06 10.93
C VAL A 173 3.90 2.09 12.06
N VAL A 174 3.65 3.35 11.74
CA VAL A 174 3.50 4.41 12.73
C VAL A 174 2.03 4.53 13.09
N CYS A 175 1.71 4.46 14.38
CA CYS A 175 0.35 4.52 14.89
C CYS A 175 0.11 5.74 15.77
N ILE A 176 -1.09 6.29 15.72
CA ILE A 176 -1.56 7.39 16.58
C ILE A 176 -3.05 7.21 16.92
N GLU A 177 -3.36 7.21 18.22
CA GLU A 177 -4.76 7.20 18.70
C GLU A 177 -5.28 8.63 18.78
N THR A 178 -4.61 9.48 19.58
CA THR A 178 -5.00 10.88 19.82
C THR A 178 -3.87 11.85 19.52
N SER A 179 -2.81 11.80 20.33
CA SER A 179 -1.65 12.71 20.24
C SER A 179 -0.30 12.01 20.41
N HIS A 180 -0.31 10.74 20.79
CA HIS A 180 0.89 9.97 21.08
C HIS A 180 1.20 8.98 19.95
N TYR A 181 2.39 9.15 19.36
CA TYR A 181 2.88 8.29 18.31
C TYR A 181 3.65 7.11 18.91
N VAL A 182 3.31 5.92 18.43
CA VAL A 182 4.02 4.67 18.71
C VAL A 182 4.34 3.99 17.39
N THR A 183 5.26 3.05 17.39
CA THR A 183 5.72 2.43 16.15
C THR A 183 5.84 0.92 16.29
N PHE A 184 5.40 0.19 15.27
CA PHE A 184 5.76 -1.19 15.06
C PHE A 184 6.85 -1.27 14.00
N VAL A 185 7.94 -2.00 14.26
CA VAL A 185 9.09 -2.12 13.35
C VAL A 185 9.48 -3.57 13.18
N LYS A 186 9.78 -3.95 11.93
CA LYS A 186 10.33 -5.26 11.58
C LYS A 186 11.84 -5.27 11.83
N CYS A 187 12.30 -6.18 12.69
CA CYS A 187 13.69 -6.29 13.11
C CYS A 187 14.49 -7.23 12.19
N GLY A 188 14.44 -7.00 10.88
CA GLY A 188 15.21 -7.76 9.89
C GLY A 188 14.60 -7.72 8.49
N THR A 189 15.35 -8.25 7.52
CA THR A 189 14.96 -8.30 6.09
C THR A 189 14.26 -9.60 5.71
N SER A 190 14.35 -10.65 6.53
CA SER A 190 13.65 -11.92 6.31
C SER A 190 12.13 -11.73 6.44
N GLU A 191 11.36 -12.51 5.68
CA GLU A 191 9.90 -12.59 5.85
C GLU A 191 9.52 -12.93 7.29
N THR A 192 10.24 -13.87 7.91
CA THR A 192 10.05 -14.34 9.29
C THR A 192 10.70 -13.46 10.36
N ALA A 193 11.26 -12.31 9.99
CA ALA A 193 11.93 -11.45 10.95
C ALA A 193 10.95 -10.99 12.06
N PRO A 194 11.43 -10.94 13.31
CA PRO A 194 10.58 -10.58 14.44
C PRO A 194 10.16 -9.12 14.35
N TRP A 195 9.03 -8.80 14.97
CA TRP A 195 8.55 -7.42 15.09
C TRP A 195 8.75 -6.92 16.52
N CYS A 196 8.98 -5.63 16.66
CA CYS A 196 8.95 -4.94 17.94
C CYS A 196 7.94 -3.79 17.92
N PHE A 197 7.39 -3.51 19.10
CA PHE A 197 6.63 -2.32 19.42
C PHE A 197 7.55 -1.35 20.14
N PHE A 198 7.49 -0.08 19.78
CA PHE A 198 8.27 0.99 20.38
C PHE A 198 7.37 2.12 20.87
N ASP A 199 7.52 2.47 22.14
CA ASP A 199 6.89 3.62 22.77
C ASP A 199 7.96 4.52 23.40
N SER A 200 8.04 5.76 22.92
CA SER A 200 9.01 6.76 23.38
C SER A 200 8.69 7.35 24.77
N MET A 201 7.46 7.18 25.26
CA MET A 201 6.97 7.70 26.53
C MET A 201 6.22 6.62 27.33
N ALA A 202 6.71 5.38 27.28
CA ALA A 202 6.10 4.23 27.94
C ALA A 202 5.97 4.40 29.46
N ASP A 203 6.98 5.00 30.09
CA ASP A 203 6.99 5.30 31.52
C ASP A 203 7.63 6.68 31.80
N ARG A 204 7.44 7.21 33.01
CA ARG A 204 8.03 8.48 33.46
C ARG A 204 8.58 8.36 34.86
N LYS A 205 9.85 8.75 35.03
CA LYS A 205 10.47 8.86 36.35
C LYS A 205 10.47 10.31 36.83
N GLY A 206 9.80 10.55 37.95
CA GLY A 206 9.70 11.87 38.58
C GLY A 206 8.61 12.78 37.99
N GLU A 207 8.36 13.90 38.66
CA GLU A 207 7.27 14.83 38.31
C GLU A 207 7.79 15.98 37.42
N GLN A 208 8.01 17.17 37.99
CA GLN A 208 8.34 18.39 37.23
C GLN A 208 9.71 18.32 36.53
N ASN A 209 10.74 17.80 37.20
CA ASN A 209 12.07 17.56 36.63
C ASN A 209 12.27 16.10 36.19
N GLY A 210 11.17 15.40 35.93
CA GLY A 210 11.19 14.01 35.50
C GLY A 210 11.58 13.85 34.02
N TYR A 211 11.88 12.61 33.65
CA TYR A 211 12.15 12.22 32.26
C TYR A 211 11.35 10.99 31.87
N ASN A 212 11.10 10.86 30.56
CA ASN A 212 10.42 9.70 30.01
C ASN A 212 11.40 8.54 29.84
N ILE A 213 10.91 7.32 30.05
CA ILE A 213 11.63 6.07 29.83
C ILE A 213 11.00 5.40 28.61
N PRO A 214 11.75 5.26 27.50
CA PRO A 214 11.25 4.57 26.33
C PRO A 214 11.25 3.05 26.55
N GLU A 215 10.35 2.35 25.88
CA GLU A 215 10.26 0.89 25.93
C GLU A 215 10.23 0.29 24.51
N VAL A 216 10.92 -0.85 24.36
CA VAL A 216 10.86 -1.69 23.17
C VAL A 216 10.39 -3.07 23.60
N VAL A 217 9.24 -3.50 23.07
CA VAL A 217 8.61 -4.78 23.42
C VAL A 217 8.58 -5.68 22.19
N ALA A 218 8.96 -6.95 22.34
CA ALA A 218 8.82 -7.92 21.26
C ALA A 218 7.34 -8.18 20.96
N CYS A 219 6.98 -8.25 19.67
CA CYS A 219 5.61 -8.43 19.21
C CYS A 219 5.53 -9.64 18.25
N PRO A 220 5.67 -10.88 18.77
CA PRO A 220 5.72 -12.09 17.94
C PRO A 220 4.40 -12.41 17.23
N ASP A 221 3.28 -11.92 17.77
CA ASP A 221 1.94 -12.16 17.22
C ASP A 221 1.59 -11.21 16.05
N LEU A 222 2.40 -10.18 15.81
CA LEU A 222 2.13 -9.18 14.78
C LEU A 222 1.98 -9.77 13.37
N PRO A 223 2.86 -10.68 12.89
CA PRO A 223 2.68 -11.33 11.60
C PRO A 223 1.35 -12.09 11.48
N HIS A 224 0.84 -12.65 12.58
CA HIS A 224 -0.45 -13.31 12.59
C HIS A 224 -1.60 -12.30 12.39
N TRP A 225 -1.54 -11.15 13.06
CA TRP A 225 -2.55 -10.08 12.89
C TRP A 225 -2.53 -9.43 11.51
N LEU A 226 -1.39 -9.48 10.81
CA LEU A 226 -1.25 -8.99 9.44
C LEU A 226 -1.55 -10.05 8.36
N SER A 227 -1.85 -11.29 8.75
CA SER A 227 -2.16 -12.36 7.78
C SER A 227 -3.59 -12.25 7.25
N ASP A 228 -3.92 -13.00 6.20
CA ASP A 228 -5.28 -13.07 5.66
C ASP A 228 -6.31 -13.60 6.69
N ASN A 229 -5.83 -14.23 7.77
CA ASN A 229 -6.65 -14.62 8.90
C ASN A 229 -7.06 -13.43 9.79
N ALA A 230 -6.63 -12.20 9.48
CA ALA A 230 -7.04 -11.00 10.21
C ALA A 230 -8.57 -10.82 10.24
N HIS A 231 -9.29 -11.34 9.25
CA HIS A 231 -10.77 -11.34 9.24
C HIS A 231 -11.38 -12.20 10.37
N LEU A 232 -10.62 -13.16 10.90
CA LEU A 232 -11.01 -13.99 12.05
C LEU A 232 -10.81 -13.27 13.39
N LEU A 233 -10.09 -12.15 13.40
CA LEU A 233 -9.94 -11.35 14.60
C LEU A 233 -11.30 -10.80 15.04
N PRO A 234 -11.51 -10.64 16.36
CA PRO A 234 -12.76 -10.11 16.88
C PRO A 234 -13.19 -8.84 16.16
N GLN A 235 -14.42 -8.85 15.65
CA GLN A 235 -15.00 -7.66 15.02
C GLN A 235 -15.17 -6.51 16.02
N MET A 236 -15.29 -6.82 17.32
CA MET A 236 -15.34 -5.84 18.38
C MET A 236 -13.94 -5.45 18.85
N GLU A 237 -13.61 -4.16 18.77
CA GLU A 237 -12.32 -3.60 19.21
C GLU A 237 -11.96 -3.96 20.65
N LYS A 238 -12.96 -4.08 21.53
CA LYS A 238 -12.78 -4.38 22.97
C LYS A 238 -12.16 -5.74 23.25
N HIS A 239 -12.20 -6.66 22.29
CA HIS A 239 -11.66 -8.02 22.44
C HIS A 239 -10.31 -8.19 21.73
N LEU A 240 -9.80 -7.14 21.08
CA LEU A 240 -8.47 -7.17 20.48
C LEU A 240 -7.40 -6.97 21.56
N PRO A 241 -6.27 -7.69 21.47
CA PRO A 241 -5.07 -7.34 22.22
C PRO A 241 -4.69 -5.88 21.96
N GLU A 242 -4.12 -5.21 22.96
CA GLU A 242 -3.79 -3.78 22.88
C GLU A 242 -2.94 -3.44 21.65
N HIS A 243 -1.85 -4.17 21.42
CA HIS A 243 -1.00 -3.96 20.25
C HIS A 243 -1.74 -4.19 18.92
N ALA A 244 -2.63 -5.19 18.84
CA ALA A 244 -3.44 -5.43 17.65
C ALA A 244 -4.44 -4.27 17.40
N LYS A 245 -5.06 -3.76 18.47
CA LYS A 245 -5.93 -2.58 18.39
C LYS A 245 -5.15 -1.37 17.89
N ARG A 246 -3.98 -1.08 18.45
CA ARG A 246 -3.10 0.03 18.03
C ARG A 246 -2.68 -0.13 16.56
N LEU A 247 -2.36 -1.35 16.12
CA LEU A 247 -1.97 -1.61 14.74
C LEU A 247 -3.13 -1.38 13.76
N LEU A 248 -4.29 -2.00 13.98
CA LEU A 248 -5.40 -2.02 13.02
C LEU A 248 -6.25 -0.74 13.07
N CYS A 249 -6.46 -0.18 14.27
CA CYS A 249 -7.34 0.97 14.46
C CYS A 249 -6.57 2.29 14.38
N ASP A 250 -5.28 2.30 14.78
CA ASP A 250 -4.50 3.52 14.94
C ASP A 250 -3.38 3.69 13.91
N ALA A 251 -3.29 2.85 12.86
CA ALA A 251 -2.36 3.05 11.76
C ALA A 251 -2.47 4.47 11.17
N TYR A 252 -1.34 5.16 11.07
CA TYR A 252 -1.21 6.50 10.51
C TYR A 252 -0.33 6.50 9.26
N MET A 253 0.83 5.85 9.33
CA MET A 253 1.71 5.66 8.18
C MET A 253 2.16 4.20 8.11
N CYS A 254 2.13 3.63 6.91
CA CYS A 254 2.74 2.34 6.60
C CYS A 254 3.97 2.58 5.72
N MET A 255 5.10 1.98 6.06
CA MET A 255 6.36 2.13 5.32
C MET A 255 6.75 0.81 4.69
N TYR A 256 6.97 0.86 3.38
CA TYR A 256 7.34 -0.27 2.55
C TYR A 256 8.70 -0.05 1.93
N GLN A 257 9.46 -1.12 1.73
CA GLN A 257 10.75 -1.08 1.08
C GLN A 257 10.83 -2.14 -0.02
N SER A 258 11.56 -1.84 -1.10
CA SER A 258 11.86 -2.83 -2.13
C SER A 258 13.06 -3.68 -1.69
N THR A 259 12.89 -4.99 -1.69
CA THR A 259 13.98 -5.94 -1.38
C THR A 259 15.05 -5.98 -2.48
N GLU A 260 14.67 -5.67 -3.71
CA GLU A 260 15.54 -5.70 -4.89
C GLU A 260 16.38 -4.41 -5.00
N VAL A 261 15.75 -3.24 -4.87
CA VAL A 261 16.43 -1.93 -5.06
C VAL A 261 17.44 -1.63 -3.95
N MET A 262 17.22 -2.15 -2.74
CA MET A 262 18.17 -1.99 -1.62
C MET A 262 19.48 -2.77 -1.81
N MET A 263 19.52 -3.80 -2.65
CA MET A 263 20.77 -4.53 -2.92
C MET A 263 21.69 -3.80 -3.91
N TYR A 264 21.17 -2.83 -4.66
CA TYR A 264 21.90 -2.10 -5.70
C TYR A 264 22.27 -0.65 -5.32
N ARG A 265 22.12 -0.27 -4.04
CA ARG A 265 22.57 1.03 -3.51
C ARG A 265 23.61 0.86 -2.41
#